data_AF-A0A8C5WUG7-F1
#
_entry.id   AF-A0A8C5WUG7-F1
#
_cell.length_a   1.000
_cell.length_b   1.000
_cell.length_c   1.000
_cell.angle_alpha   90.00
_cell.angle_beta   90.00
_cell.angle_gamma   90.00
#
_symmetry.space_group_name_H-M   'P 1'
#
loop_
_entity.id
_entity.type
_entity.pdbx_description
1 polymer ?
#
loop_
_entity_poly.entity_id
_entity_poly.type
_entity_poly.pdbx_seq_one_letter_code
_entity_poly.pdbx_strand_id
1 'polypeptide(L)' 'MAEFLPPPECPVFEPTWEEFADPFGFIHKIRPIAERTGICKVRPPPAAGGGTGPLWTRSSRDLK' A
#
# COMPACT_ATOMS: atom_id res chain seq x y z
N MET A 1 11.00 8.23 32.61
CA MET A 1 10.52 8.49 31.24
C MET A 1 10.21 7.13 30.66
N ALA A 2 8.97 6.81 30.32
CA ALA A 2 8.69 5.57 29.60
C ALA A 2 9.20 5.73 28.17
N GLU A 3 10.01 4.79 27.68
CA GLU A 3 10.44 4.75 26.28
C GLU A 3 9.23 4.48 25.40
N PHE A 4 9.10 5.25 24.30
CA PHE A 4 8.05 5.02 23.31
C PHE A 4 8.30 3.68 22.62
N LEU A 5 7.30 2.79 22.70
CA LEU A 5 7.30 1.53 21.95
C LEU A 5 6.39 1.70 20.73
N PRO A 6 6.93 1.69 19.50
CA PRO A 6 6.11 1.85 18.30
C PRO A 6 5.11 0.70 18.15
N PRO A 7 3.90 0.98 17.64
CA PRO A 7 2.92 -0.06 17.35
C PRO A 7 3.44 -0.99 16.24
N PRO A 8 2.95 -2.25 16.19
CA PRO A 8 3.31 -3.18 15.14
C PRO A 8 2.93 -2.63 13.76
N GLU A 9 3.73 -2.97 12.75
CA GLU A 9 3.45 -2.55 11.39
C GLU A 9 2.22 -3.25 10.83
N CYS A 10 1.47 -2.48 10.05
CA CYS A 10 0.28 -2.92 9.35
C CYS A 10 0.65 -3.81 8.14
N PRO A 11 -0.19 -4.80 7.77
CA PRO A 11 0.06 -5.67 6.62
C PRO A 11 0.18 -4.86 5.33
N VAL A 12 1.10 -5.28 4.47
CA VAL A 12 1.39 -4.68 3.17
C VAL A 12 1.07 -5.68 2.08
N PHE A 13 0.32 -5.25 1.06
CA PHE A 13 -0.05 -6.06 -0.09
C PHE A 13 0.54 -5.46 -1.38
N GLU A 14 1.08 -6.33 -2.22
CA GLU A 14 1.75 -6.00 -3.49
C GLU A 14 1.05 -6.76 -4.62
N PRO A 15 -0.08 -6.26 -5.16
CA PRO A 15 -0.80 -6.86 -6.27
C PRO A 15 0.03 -6.90 -7.56
N THR A 16 -0.36 -7.77 -8.48
CA THR A 16 0.05 -7.68 -9.89
C THR A 16 -0.74 -6.58 -10.62
N TRP A 17 -0.33 -6.23 -11.84
CA TRP A 17 -1.09 -5.27 -12.67
C TRP A 17 -2.52 -5.73 -12.97
N GLU A 18 -2.74 -7.02 -13.14
CA GLU A 18 -4.07 -7.59 -13.39
C GLU A 18 -4.97 -7.46 -12.15
N GLU A 19 -4.43 -7.72 -10.96
CA GLU A 19 -5.18 -7.57 -9.72
C GLU A 19 -5.43 -6.09 -9.36
N PHE A 20 -4.47 -5.23 -9.67
CA PHE A 20 -4.59 -3.79 -9.42
C PHE A 20 -5.60 -3.11 -10.36
N ALA A 21 -5.91 -3.73 -11.50
CA ALA A 21 -6.92 -3.24 -12.43
C ALA A 21 -8.35 -3.34 -11.87
N ASP A 22 -8.64 -4.32 -11.00
CA ASP A 22 -9.92 -4.44 -10.29
C ASP A 22 -9.74 -4.19 -8.78
N PRO A 23 -9.87 -2.93 -8.32
CA PRO A 23 -9.64 -2.59 -6.92
C PRO A 23 -10.65 -3.25 -5.98
N PHE A 24 -11.91 -3.45 -6.39
CA PHE A 24 -12.91 -4.10 -5.53
C PHE A 24 -12.66 -5.61 -5.44
N GLY A 25 -12.31 -6.25 -6.56
CA GLY A 25 -11.89 -7.65 -6.56
C GLY A 25 -10.68 -7.88 -5.63
N PHE A 26 -9.68 -7.00 -5.71
CA PHE A 26 -8.51 -7.09 -4.83
C PHE A 26 -8.85 -6.85 -3.35
N ILE A 27 -9.68 -5.84 -3.04
CA ILE A 27 -10.14 -5.58 -1.67
C ILE A 27 -10.89 -6.79 -1.11
N HIS A 28 -11.80 -7.40 -1.88
CA HIS A 28 -12.52 -8.61 -1.45
C HIS A 28 -11.57 -9.79 -1.20
N LYS A 29 -10.51 -9.92 -2.01
CA LYS A 29 -9.48 -10.94 -1.83
C LYS A 29 -8.69 -10.76 -0.53
N ILE A 30 -8.31 -9.52 -0.17
CA ILE A 30 -7.48 -9.25 1.03
C ILE A 30 -8.28 -9.03 2.31
N ARG A 31 -9.59 -8.76 2.21
CA ARG A 31 -10.52 -8.50 3.31
C ARG A 31 -10.35 -9.43 4.52
N PRO A 32 -10.38 -10.77 4.41
CA PRO A 32 -10.27 -11.66 5.58
C PRO A 32 -8.97 -11.50 6.37
N ILE A 33 -7.92 -10.95 5.75
CA ILE A 33 -6.63 -10.67 6.39
C ILE A 33 -6.61 -9.24 6.94
N ALA A 34 -7.05 -8.27 6.14
CA ALA A 34 -7.04 -6.85 6.50
C ALA A 34 -8.04 -6.50 7.62
N GLU A 35 -9.18 -7.19 7.69
CA GLU A 35 -10.18 -6.99 8.76
C GLU A 35 -9.62 -7.35 10.14
N ARG A 36 -8.69 -8.29 10.24
CA ARG A 36 -8.04 -8.68 11.51
C ARG A 36 -7.19 -7.55 12.09
N THR A 37 -6.61 -6.70 11.24
CA THR A 37 -5.75 -5.59 11.64
C THR A 37 -6.47 -4.24 11.62
N GLY A 38 -7.67 -4.17 11.05
CA GLY A 38 -8.46 -2.95 10.88
C GLY A 38 -7.95 -2.02 9.77
N ILE A 39 -6.64 -2.03 9.50
CA ILE A 39 -5.98 -1.27 8.44
C ILE A 39 -5.02 -2.17 7.63
N CYS A 40 -4.84 -1.83 6.34
CA CYS A 40 -3.86 -2.44 5.44
C CYS A 40 -3.22 -1.38 4.52
N LYS A 41 -2.02 -1.64 4.01
CA LYS A 41 -1.36 -0.81 2.97
C LYS A 41 -1.29 -1.59 1.66
N VAL A 42 -1.82 -1.04 0.58
CA VAL A 42 -1.65 -1.59 -0.77
C VAL A 42 -0.61 -0.76 -1.50
N ARG A 43 0.52 -1.38 -1.87
CA ARG A 43 1.52 -0.73 -2.74
C ARG A 43 1.16 -1.07 -4.18
N PRO A 44 1.03 -0.09 -5.08
CA PRO A 44 0.77 -0.42 -6.48
C PRO A 44 1.96 -1.20 -7.09
N PRO A 45 1.71 -1.97 -8.14
CA PRO A 45 2.75 -2.75 -8.81
C PRO A 45 3.83 -1.84 -9.40
N PRO A 46 5.09 -2.32 -9.52
CA PRO A 46 6.15 -1.57 -10.18
C PRO A 46 5.81 -1.36 -11.67
N ALA A 47 6.04 -0.14 -12.17
CA ALA A 47 5.79 0.22 -13.58
C ALA A 47 6.58 -0.69 -14.52
N ALA A 48 5.88 -1.41 -15.39
CA ALA A 48 6.47 -2.17 -16.48
C ALA A 48 6.94 -1.19 -17.58
N GLY A 49 8.10 -0.56 -17.38
CA GLY A 49 8.80 0.23 -18.39
C GLY A 49 8.79 1.74 -18.17
N GLY A 50 9.99 2.32 -18.14
CA GLY A 50 10.29 3.70 -18.56
C GLY A 50 9.51 4.85 -17.89
N GLY A 51 10.06 5.38 -16.79
CA GLY A 51 10.13 6.83 -16.62
C GLY A 51 8.90 7.60 -16.13
N THR A 52 7.79 6.97 -15.77
CA THR A 52 6.73 7.64 -15.01
C THR A 52 6.35 6.78 -13.80
N GLY A 53 6.96 7.09 -12.66
CA GLY A 53 6.40 6.64 -11.38
C GLY A 53 4.95 7.10 -11.29
N PRO A 54 4.07 6.37 -10.59
CA PRO A 54 2.68 6.77 -10.53
C PRO A 54 2.60 8.17 -9.91
N LEU A 55 1.73 9.04 -10.44
CA LEU A 55 1.66 10.48 -10.12
C LEU A 55 1.65 10.79 -8.60
N TRP A 56 1.26 9.83 -7.76
CA TRP A 56 1.23 9.93 -6.30
C TRP A 56 2.61 9.80 -5.61
N THR A 57 3.69 9.43 -6.30
CA THR A 57 5.05 9.49 -5.72
C THR A 57 5.66 10.89 -5.74
N ARG A 58 5.02 11.84 -6.43
CA ARG A 58 5.43 13.26 -6.42
C ARG A 58 4.46 14.06 -5.56
N SER A 59 4.70 14.08 -4.24
CA SER A 59 4.34 15.17 -3.30
C SER A 59 4.53 14.72 -1.84
N SER A 60 5.70 15.00 -1.26
CA SER A 60 5.84 15.53 0.12
C SER A 60 7.31 15.77 0.51
N ARG A 61 8.28 15.23 -0.24
CA ARG A 61 9.72 15.49 -0.03
C ARG A 61 10.29 16.70 -0.78
N ASP A 62 9.46 17.43 -1.52
CA ASP A 62 9.79 18.74 -2.13
C ASP A 62 9.13 19.92 -1.40
N LEU A 63 8.54 19.70 -0.21
CA LEU A 63 8.03 20.77 0.66
C LEU A 63 8.81 20.89 1.97
N LYS A 64 10.09 20.51 2.00
CA LYS A 64 11.01 20.93 3.05
C LYS A 64 12.44 21.03 2.57
#